data_AF-A0A353LUX6-F1
#
_entry.id   AF-A0A353LUX6-F1
#
_cell.length_a   1.000
_cell.length_b   1.000
_cell.length_c   1.000
_cell.angle_alpha   90.00
_cell.angle_beta   90.00
_cell.angle_gamma   90.00
#
_symmetry.space_group_name_H-M   'P 1'
#
loop_
_entity.id
_entity.type
_entity.pdbx_description
1 polymer ?
#
loop_
_entity_poly.entity_id
_entity_poly.type
_entity_poly.pdbx_seq_one_letter_code
_entity_poly.pdbx_strand_id
1 'polypeptide(L)'
;SYERAFETLVAGVRMRAPMMRIHTVAAGGGSVLSFDGTRMRVGPRSAGADPGPACYRRGGPLTVTDANVMTGKLLPDLFPHLFGPGGNAPPDEAVVRQGFAALASEIGGGIEAVEVADGFLRIAVENMAQAIKKISVQRGYDVSDYALACFGGAGGQHACLVADALGMKRVILHPLAGVLSAYGMGLADIRAHREQSLNLPLSGDAVAALDQTIDKLAAAAREEVAAQDIA
;
A
#
# COMPACT_ATOMS: atom_id res chain seq x y z
N SER A 1 10.50 -0.90 20.50
CA SER A 1 11.40 -1.53 19.53
C SER A 1 10.61 -1.83 18.27
N TYR A 2 11.09 -1.44 17.08
CA TYR A 2 10.38 -1.73 15.81
C TYR A 2 10.48 -3.23 15.48
N GLU A 3 9.38 -3.82 15.01
CA GLU A 3 9.36 -5.24 14.68
C GLU A 3 10.08 -5.48 13.34
N ARG A 4 11.19 -6.24 13.40
CA ARG A 4 12.04 -6.56 12.25
C ARG A 4 11.91 -8.03 11.89
N ALA A 5 11.89 -8.35 10.60
CA ALA A 5 11.96 -9.72 10.11
C ALA A 5 13.40 -10.03 9.65
N PHE A 6 13.95 -11.17 10.10
CA PHE A 6 15.31 -11.61 9.80
C PHE A 6 15.38 -12.53 8.56
N GLU A 7 14.25 -13.14 8.19
CA GLU A 7 14.04 -13.83 6.90
C GLU A 7 12.72 -13.36 6.30
N THR A 8 12.76 -12.78 5.10
CA THR A 8 11.56 -12.35 4.36
C THR A 8 11.65 -12.79 2.90
N LEU A 9 10.53 -13.24 2.34
CA LEU A 9 10.38 -13.49 0.90
C LEU A 9 9.80 -12.22 0.26
N VAL A 10 10.61 -11.49 -0.50
CA VAL A 10 10.19 -10.27 -1.23
C VAL A 10 10.18 -10.59 -2.72
N ALA A 11 9.02 -10.47 -3.38
CA ALA A 11 8.84 -10.76 -4.80
C ALA A 11 9.39 -12.14 -5.25
N GLY A 12 9.32 -13.16 -4.38
CA GLY A 12 9.83 -14.51 -4.66
C GLY A 12 11.29 -14.75 -4.29
N VAL A 13 12.04 -13.72 -3.90
CA VAL A 13 13.46 -13.82 -3.52
C VAL A 13 13.59 -13.87 -1.99
N ARG A 14 14.38 -14.81 -1.47
CA ARG A 14 14.66 -14.93 -0.04
C ARG A 14 15.77 -13.96 0.34
N MET A 15 15.46 -13.01 1.21
CA MET A 15 16.43 -12.04 1.72
C MET A 15 16.71 -12.29 3.21
N ARG A 16 17.99 -12.22 3.59
CA ARG A 16 18.47 -12.22 4.98
C ARG A 16 19.06 -10.85 5.31
N ALA A 17 18.16 -9.89 5.48
CA ALA A 17 18.52 -8.55 5.96
C ALA A 17 17.41 -8.09 6.91
N PRO A 18 17.74 -7.45 8.04
CA PRO A 18 16.75 -6.94 8.97
C PRO A 18 15.93 -5.83 8.31
N MET A 19 14.69 -6.15 7.93
CA MET A 19 13.76 -5.22 7.29
C MET A 19 12.57 -4.91 8.20
N MET A 20 12.05 -3.70 8.06
CA MET A 20 10.69 -3.38 8.53
C MET A 20 9.72 -4.38 7.90
N ARG A 21 8.84 -4.96 8.71
CA ARG A 21 7.93 -6.00 8.24
C ARG A 21 6.78 -5.38 7.45
N ILE A 22 7.02 -5.14 6.16
CA ILE A 22 6.05 -4.61 5.20
C ILE A 22 5.40 -5.78 4.48
N HIS A 23 4.08 -5.84 4.51
CA HIS A 23 3.28 -6.76 3.73
C HIS A 23 2.53 -5.97 2.66
N THR A 24 2.87 -6.21 1.39
CA THR A 24 2.22 -5.55 0.26
C THR A 24 0.93 -6.28 -0.12
N VAL A 25 -0.13 -5.50 -0.33
CA VAL A 25 -1.45 -6.00 -0.72
C VAL A 25 -1.80 -5.43 -2.09
N ALA A 26 -2.28 -6.28 -3.00
CA ALA A 26 -2.65 -5.88 -4.37
C ALA A 26 -4.05 -5.24 -4.44
N ALA A 27 -4.32 -4.23 -3.61
CA ALA A 27 -5.57 -3.49 -3.57
C ALA A 27 -5.27 -2.00 -3.43
N GLY A 28 -5.09 -1.32 -4.57
CA GLY A 28 -4.88 0.12 -4.64
C GLY A 28 -5.75 0.75 -5.73
N GLY A 29 -5.66 2.07 -5.91
CA GLY A 29 -6.47 2.79 -6.90
C GLY A 29 -6.38 2.23 -8.33
N GLY A 30 -5.20 1.74 -8.72
CA GLY A 30 -4.97 1.13 -10.03
C GLY A 30 -5.39 -0.34 -10.17
N SER A 31 -5.91 -0.99 -9.12
CA SER A 31 -6.34 -2.39 -9.21
C SER A 31 -7.47 -2.53 -10.22
N VAL A 32 -7.29 -3.41 -11.21
CA VAL A 32 -8.21 -3.58 -12.35
C VAL A 32 -9.51 -4.27 -11.91
N LEU A 33 -10.64 -3.78 -12.39
CA LEU A 33 -11.96 -4.35 -12.18
C LEU A 33 -12.31 -5.30 -13.34
N SER A 34 -12.79 -6.49 -13.02
CA SER A 34 -13.26 -7.43 -14.04
C SER A 34 -14.44 -8.29 -13.57
N PHE A 35 -15.23 -8.74 -14.53
CA PHE A 35 -16.27 -9.75 -14.35
C PHE A 35 -15.90 -10.97 -15.23
N ASP A 36 -16.13 -12.19 -14.73
CA ASP A 36 -15.80 -13.44 -15.43
C ASP A 36 -17.04 -14.22 -15.90
N GLY A 37 -18.20 -13.56 -15.97
CA GLY A 37 -19.49 -14.18 -16.22
C GLY A 37 -20.17 -14.71 -14.96
N THR A 38 -19.45 -14.84 -13.84
CA THR A 38 -20.01 -15.35 -12.57
C THR A 38 -19.78 -14.43 -11.38
N ARG A 39 -18.60 -13.79 -11.30
CA ARG A 39 -18.25 -12.95 -10.15
C ARG A 39 -17.44 -11.72 -10.55
N MET A 40 -17.68 -10.64 -9.80
CA MET A 40 -16.86 -9.44 -9.83
C MET A 40 -15.53 -9.67 -9.09
N ARG A 41 -14.45 -9.10 -9.62
CA ARG A 41 -13.09 -9.21 -9.08
C ARG A 41 -12.35 -7.88 -9.13
N VAL A 42 -11.54 -7.63 -8.11
CA VAL A 42 -10.63 -6.47 -8.02
C VAL A 42 -9.19 -6.99 -7.95
N GLY A 43 -8.36 -6.59 -8.91
CA GLY A 43 -6.99 -7.09 -9.03
C GLY A 43 -6.91 -8.57 -9.47
N PRO A 44 -5.75 -9.23 -9.33
CA PRO A 44 -4.49 -8.72 -8.77
C PRO A 44 -3.72 -7.83 -9.75
N ARG A 45 -4.14 -7.76 -11.02
CA ARG A 45 -3.54 -6.87 -12.02
C ARG A 45 -3.77 -5.41 -11.63
N SER A 46 -2.76 -4.59 -11.87
CA SER A 46 -2.81 -3.15 -11.70
C SER A 46 -2.57 -2.46 -13.04
N ALA A 47 -3.33 -1.40 -13.30
CA ALA A 47 -3.11 -0.52 -14.45
C ALA A 47 -1.91 0.43 -14.24
N GLY A 48 -1.35 0.48 -13.03
CA GLY A 48 -0.24 1.37 -12.70
C GLY A 48 -0.63 2.85 -12.83
N ALA A 49 0.33 3.67 -13.23
CA ALA A 49 0.11 5.07 -13.60
C ALA A 49 0.03 5.28 -15.12
N ASP A 50 0.54 4.33 -15.91
CA ASP A 50 0.51 4.34 -17.37
C ASP A 50 0.25 2.90 -17.87
N PRO A 51 -0.87 2.63 -18.57
CA PRO A 51 -1.92 3.59 -18.96
C PRO A 51 -2.75 4.12 -17.78
N GLY A 52 -2.69 3.48 -16.61
CA GLY A 52 -3.46 3.90 -15.43
C GLY A 52 -4.96 3.63 -15.53
N PRO A 53 -5.76 4.16 -14.59
CA PRO A 53 -7.23 4.17 -14.65
C PRO A 53 -7.80 4.65 -15.99
N ALA A 54 -9.00 4.17 -16.34
CA ALA A 54 -9.68 4.62 -17.56
C ALA A 54 -9.86 6.15 -17.58
N CYS A 55 -10.21 6.74 -16.44
CA CYS A 55 -10.40 8.17 -16.26
C CYS A 55 -9.12 9.00 -16.50
N TYR A 56 -7.93 8.38 -16.60
CA TYR A 56 -6.68 9.10 -16.89
C TYR A 56 -6.50 9.44 -18.38
N ARG A 57 -7.45 9.03 -19.25
CA ARG A 57 -7.48 9.37 -20.69
C ARG A 57 -6.29 8.80 -21.49
N ARG A 58 -5.79 7.61 -21.11
CA ARG A 58 -4.67 6.92 -21.77
C ARG A 58 -5.03 5.51 -22.28
N GLY A 59 -6.33 5.20 -22.38
CA GLY A 59 -6.81 3.88 -22.81
C GLY A 59 -6.64 2.77 -21.77
N GLY A 60 -6.59 3.13 -20.49
CA GLY A 60 -6.53 2.20 -19.38
C GLY A 60 -7.85 1.45 -19.11
N PRO A 61 -7.82 0.32 -18.39
CA PRO A 61 -9.02 -0.42 -18.00
C PRO A 61 -9.76 0.28 -16.86
N LEU A 62 -10.98 -0.18 -16.54
CA LEU A 62 -11.64 0.21 -15.30
C LEU A 62 -10.84 -0.28 -14.08
N THR A 63 -10.70 0.60 -13.10
CA THR A 63 -9.95 0.40 -11.86
C THR A 63 -10.74 0.87 -10.64
N VAL A 64 -10.20 0.64 -9.44
CA VAL A 64 -10.78 1.15 -8.18
C VAL A 64 -10.92 2.69 -8.20
N THR A 65 -9.97 3.41 -8.80
CA THR A 65 -10.08 4.87 -8.98
C THR A 65 -11.32 5.24 -9.81
N ASP A 66 -11.60 4.50 -10.88
CA ASP A 66 -12.78 4.73 -11.73
C ASP A 66 -14.08 4.47 -10.95
N ALA A 67 -14.11 3.45 -10.09
CA ALA A 67 -15.26 3.21 -9.21
C ALA A 67 -15.48 4.35 -8.20
N ASN A 68 -14.41 4.94 -7.67
CA ASN A 68 -14.51 6.13 -6.81
C ASN A 68 -15.00 7.36 -7.57
N VAL A 69 -14.64 7.53 -8.86
CA VAL A 69 -15.22 8.57 -9.73
C VAL A 69 -16.71 8.31 -9.95
N MET A 70 -17.10 7.08 -10.32
CA MET A 70 -18.49 6.71 -10.61
C MET A 70 -19.43 6.92 -9.42
N THR A 71 -18.94 6.63 -8.20
CA THR A 71 -19.71 6.79 -6.95
C THR A 71 -19.64 8.20 -6.36
N GLY A 72 -18.91 9.13 -6.99
CA GLY A 72 -18.76 10.51 -6.52
C GLY A 72 -17.85 10.67 -5.28
N LYS A 73 -17.13 9.62 -4.87
CA LYS A 73 -16.12 9.71 -3.80
C LYS A 73 -14.88 10.49 -4.27
N LEU A 74 -14.57 10.40 -5.56
CA LEU A 74 -13.58 11.23 -6.22
C LEU A 74 -14.28 12.19 -7.17
N LEU A 75 -14.21 13.49 -6.88
CA LEU A 75 -14.83 14.55 -7.68
C LEU A 75 -13.81 15.06 -8.73
N PRO A 76 -14.05 14.85 -10.04
CA PRO A 76 -13.12 15.28 -11.09
C PRO A 76 -12.77 16.77 -11.03
N ASP A 77 -13.75 17.63 -10.70
CA ASP A 77 -13.59 19.08 -10.62
C ASP A 77 -12.67 19.55 -9.49
N LEU A 78 -12.47 18.72 -8.46
CA LEU A 78 -11.55 18.99 -7.35
C LEU A 78 -10.18 18.34 -7.57
N PHE A 79 -9.99 17.66 -8.71
CA PHE A 79 -8.75 16.99 -9.04
C PHE A 79 -7.89 17.86 -9.97
N PRO A 80 -6.58 17.94 -9.76
CA PRO A 80 -5.70 18.66 -10.67
C PRO A 80 -5.85 18.20 -12.12
N HIS A 81 -5.92 19.18 -13.04
CA HIS A 81 -5.99 18.93 -14.46
C HIS A 81 -4.62 18.47 -15.00
N LEU A 82 -4.35 17.18 -14.87
CA LEU A 82 -3.05 16.57 -15.22
C LEU A 82 -3.18 15.43 -16.24
N PHE A 83 -4.38 15.20 -16.78
CA PHE A 83 -4.68 14.05 -17.61
C PHE A 83 -4.85 14.41 -19.09
N GLY A 84 -4.93 13.37 -19.93
CA GLY A 84 -5.05 13.51 -21.38
C GLY A 84 -3.74 13.86 -22.08
N PRO A 85 -3.74 13.93 -23.42
CA PRO A 85 -2.54 14.11 -24.23
C PRO A 85 -1.78 15.42 -23.93
N GLY A 86 -2.50 16.46 -23.51
CA GLY A 86 -1.93 17.75 -23.14
C GLY A 86 -1.61 17.90 -21.65
N GLY A 87 -1.90 16.89 -20.82
CA GLY A 87 -1.65 16.93 -19.37
C GLY A 87 -2.40 18.07 -18.66
N ASN A 88 -3.57 18.45 -19.16
CA ASN A 88 -4.33 19.64 -18.75
C ASN A 88 -5.85 19.40 -18.68
N ALA A 89 -6.28 18.14 -18.70
CA ALA A 89 -7.68 17.76 -18.58
C ALA A 89 -7.98 17.16 -17.19
N PRO A 90 -9.22 17.29 -16.68
CA PRO A 90 -9.68 16.57 -15.49
C PRO A 90 -9.81 15.06 -15.78
N PRO A 91 -9.98 14.22 -14.74
CA PRO A 91 -10.43 12.84 -14.91
C PRO A 91 -11.64 12.76 -15.86
N ASP A 92 -11.66 11.76 -16.74
CA ASP A 92 -12.76 11.58 -17.68
C ASP A 92 -13.91 10.80 -17.05
N GLU A 93 -14.95 11.51 -16.62
CA GLU A 93 -16.13 10.88 -16.05
C GLU A 93 -16.98 10.15 -17.11
N ALA A 94 -16.97 10.63 -18.35
CA ALA A 94 -17.78 10.04 -19.42
C ALA A 94 -17.27 8.63 -19.77
N VAL A 95 -15.95 8.43 -19.85
CA VAL A 95 -15.38 7.10 -20.11
C VAL A 95 -15.67 6.12 -18.97
N VAL A 96 -15.69 6.62 -17.73
CA VAL A 96 -16.04 5.83 -16.54
C VAL A 96 -17.50 5.39 -16.60
N ARG A 97 -18.42 6.33 -16.88
CA ARG A 97 -19.87 6.04 -17.01
C ARG A 97 -20.14 5.03 -18.12
N GLN A 98 -19.50 5.19 -19.27
CA GLN A 98 -19.60 4.23 -20.38
C GLN A 98 -19.09 2.84 -19.99
N GLY A 99 -17.93 2.77 -19.33
CA GLY A 99 -17.37 1.50 -18.88
C GLY A 99 -18.27 0.77 -17.89
N PHE A 100 -18.79 1.46 -16.87
CA PHE A 100 -19.70 0.83 -15.91
C PHE A 100 -21.07 0.49 -16.51
N ALA A 101 -21.57 1.27 -17.48
CA ALA A 101 -22.79 0.90 -18.20
C ALA A 101 -22.61 -0.39 -19.00
N ALA A 102 -21.47 -0.56 -19.68
CA ALA A 102 -21.14 -1.80 -20.38
C ALA A 102 -21.05 -2.99 -19.41
N LEU A 103 -20.40 -2.79 -18.26
CA LEU A 103 -20.24 -3.83 -17.24
C LEU A 103 -21.57 -4.21 -16.57
N ALA A 104 -22.44 -3.23 -16.31
CA ALA A 104 -23.79 -3.47 -15.81
C ALA A 104 -24.63 -4.28 -16.82
N SER A 105 -24.51 -3.96 -18.11
CA SER A 105 -25.15 -4.73 -19.17
C SER A 105 -24.62 -6.16 -19.26
N GLU A 106 -23.32 -6.39 -19.03
CA GLU A 106 -22.69 -7.71 -19.03
C GLU A 106 -23.14 -8.56 -17.84
N ILE A 107 -23.23 -7.95 -16.65
CA ILE A 107 -23.72 -8.61 -15.42
C ILE A 107 -25.20 -8.95 -15.55
N GLY A 108 -25.98 -8.05 -16.15
CA GLY A 108 -27.42 -8.22 -16.35
C GLY A 108 -28.23 -8.06 -15.06
N GLY A 109 -29.50 -8.50 -15.09
CA GLY A 109 -30.38 -8.46 -13.91
C GLY A 109 -30.94 -7.08 -13.54
N GLY A 110 -30.72 -6.06 -14.38
CA GLY A 110 -31.24 -4.70 -14.15
C GLY A 110 -30.50 -3.91 -13.07
N ILE A 111 -29.26 -4.30 -12.74
CA ILE A 111 -28.41 -3.56 -11.81
C ILE A 111 -27.94 -2.25 -12.42
N GLU A 112 -27.96 -1.17 -11.64
CA GLU A 112 -27.51 0.13 -12.11
C GLU A 112 -25.97 0.22 -12.12
N ALA A 113 -25.43 0.98 -13.08
CA ALA A 113 -23.98 1.14 -13.24
C ALA A 113 -23.26 1.64 -11.97
N VAL A 114 -23.94 2.49 -11.18
CA VAL A 114 -23.41 2.99 -9.90
C VAL A 114 -23.37 1.91 -8.83
N GLU A 115 -24.35 1.00 -8.81
CA GLU A 115 -24.40 -0.12 -7.87
C GLU A 115 -23.30 -1.14 -8.18
N VAL A 116 -23.02 -1.37 -9.46
CA VAL A 116 -21.87 -2.17 -9.90
C VAL A 116 -20.57 -1.57 -9.37
N ALA A 117 -20.37 -0.26 -9.54
CA ALA A 117 -19.18 0.43 -9.03
C ALA A 117 -19.04 0.31 -7.51
N ASP A 118 -20.12 0.53 -6.74
CA ASP A 118 -20.11 0.34 -5.28
C ASP A 118 -19.78 -1.10 -4.89
N GLY A 119 -20.31 -2.09 -5.62
CA GLY A 119 -19.99 -3.50 -5.45
C GLY A 119 -18.49 -3.79 -5.57
N PHE A 120 -17.82 -3.22 -6.58
CA PHE A 120 -16.36 -3.32 -6.70
C PHE A 120 -15.62 -2.65 -5.55
N LEU A 121 -16.08 -1.49 -5.06
CA LEU A 121 -15.48 -0.82 -3.90
C LEU A 121 -15.59 -1.68 -2.64
N ARG A 122 -16.72 -2.35 -2.42
CA ARG A 122 -16.90 -3.28 -1.31
C ARG A 122 -15.93 -4.44 -1.37
N ILE A 123 -15.72 -5.02 -2.57
CA ILE A 123 -14.72 -6.09 -2.78
C ILE A 123 -13.30 -5.56 -2.50
N ALA A 124 -12.97 -4.35 -2.97
CA ALA A 124 -11.66 -3.74 -2.73
C ALA A 124 -11.40 -3.52 -1.23
N VAL A 125 -12.39 -3.00 -0.50
CA VAL A 125 -12.32 -2.80 0.95
C VAL A 125 -12.16 -4.13 1.69
N GLU A 126 -12.93 -5.15 1.33
CA GLU A 126 -12.80 -6.47 1.95
C GLU A 126 -11.41 -7.07 1.71
N ASN A 127 -10.86 -6.95 0.50
CA ASN A 127 -9.50 -7.40 0.21
C ASN A 127 -8.44 -6.66 1.05
N MET A 128 -8.59 -5.34 1.23
CA MET A 128 -7.71 -4.56 2.10
C MET A 128 -7.82 -4.99 3.56
N ALA A 129 -9.04 -5.11 4.08
CA ALA A 129 -9.30 -5.51 5.45
C ALA A 129 -8.82 -6.94 5.75
N GLN A 130 -9.07 -7.90 4.86
CA GLN A 130 -8.58 -9.27 4.98
C GLN A 130 -7.07 -9.35 5.02
N ALA A 131 -6.39 -8.54 4.20
CA ALA A 131 -4.94 -8.52 4.23
C ALA A 131 -4.41 -7.95 5.56
N ILE A 132 -5.03 -6.89 6.10
CA ILE A 132 -4.68 -6.36 7.42
C ILE A 132 -4.92 -7.43 8.50
N LYS A 133 -6.11 -8.06 8.54
CA LYS A 133 -6.44 -9.15 9.47
C LYS A 133 -5.44 -10.30 9.40
N LYS A 134 -5.01 -10.68 8.19
CA LYS A 134 -4.01 -11.73 8.00
C LYS A 134 -2.68 -11.40 8.68
N ILE A 135 -2.26 -10.13 8.65
CA ILE A 135 -0.97 -9.70 9.22
C ILE A 135 -1.05 -9.53 10.74
N SER A 136 -2.22 -9.15 11.26
CA SER A 136 -2.40 -8.82 12.68
C SER A 136 -3.05 -9.95 13.50
N VAL A 137 -4.26 -10.39 13.13
CA VAL A 137 -5.04 -11.37 13.91
C VAL A 137 -4.39 -12.75 13.92
N GLN A 138 -3.76 -13.17 12.82
CA GLN A 138 -2.98 -14.43 12.79
C GLN A 138 -1.80 -14.43 13.78
N ARG A 139 -1.46 -13.28 14.34
CA ARG A 139 -0.39 -13.10 15.33
C ARG A 139 -0.93 -12.80 16.73
N GLY A 140 -2.24 -12.92 16.94
CA GLY A 140 -2.89 -12.74 18.24
C GLY A 140 -3.25 -11.29 18.59
N TYR A 141 -3.14 -10.35 17.65
CA TYR A 141 -3.50 -8.96 17.89
C TYR A 141 -5.01 -8.74 17.69
N ASP A 142 -5.67 -8.14 18.68
CA ASP A 142 -6.97 -7.51 18.50
C ASP A 142 -6.78 -6.12 17.90
N VAL A 143 -7.13 -5.98 16.62
CA VAL A 143 -6.97 -4.71 15.90
C VAL A 143 -8.09 -3.71 16.15
N SER A 144 -9.18 -4.09 16.81
CA SER A 144 -10.31 -3.18 17.05
C SER A 144 -9.96 -2.02 17.99
N ASP A 145 -8.99 -2.24 18.89
CA ASP A 145 -8.45 -1.23 19.81
C ASP A 145 -7.38 -0.32 19.17
N TYR A 146 -6.98 -0.59 17.93
CA TYR A 146 -5.93 0.16 17.25
C TYR A 146 -6.50 1.36 16.49
N ALA A 147 -5.63 2.31 16.16
CA ALA A 147 -5.93 3.39 15.24
C ALA A 147 -5.40 3.06 13.83
N LEU A 148 -6.26 3.17 12.81
CA LEU A 148 -5.86 3.01 11.41
C LEU A 148 -5.11 4.24 10.93
N ALA A 149 -3.78 4.14 10.80
CA ALA A 149 -2.98 5.17 10.15
C ALA A 149 -3.14 5.05 8.63
N CYS A 150 -3.76 6.04 8.00
CA CYS A 150 -4.05 6.04 6.57
C CYS A 150 -3.21 7.11 5.85
N PHE A 151 -2.54 6.70 4.77
CA PHE A 151 -1.70 7.57 3.94
C PHE A 151 -1.67 7.08 2.48
N GLY A 152 -0.97 7.84 1.63
CA GLY A 152 -0.94 7.64 0.18
C GLY A 152 -2.12 8.32 -0.53
N GLY A 153 -1.96 8.63 -1.81
CA GLY A 153 -2.93 9.43 -2.57
C GLY A 153 -4.34 8.83 -2.67
N ALA A 154 -4.46 7.50 -2.58
CA ALA A 154 -5.75 6.80 -2.61
C ALA A 154 -6.24 6.35 -1.22
N GLY A 155 -5.43 6.47 -0.16
CA GLY A 155 -5.73 5.88 1.14
C GLY A 155 -7.02 6.43 1.75
N GLY A 156 -7.19 7.75 1.75
CA GLY A 156 -8.35 8.42 2.34
C GLY A 156 -9.69 8.00 1.72
N GLN A 157 -9.69 7.54 0.46
CA GLN A 157 -10.89 7.13 -0.27
C GLN A 157 -11.53 5.85 0.31
N HIS A 158 -10.77 5.06 1.06
CA HIS A 158 -11.21 3.78 1.62
C HIS A 158 -11.10 3.69 3.14
N ALA A 159 -10.49 4.69 3.79
CA ALA A 159 -10.06 4.61 5.17
C ALA A 159 -11.19 4.25 6.16
N CYS A 160 -12.34 4.92 6.07
CA CYS A 160 -13.47 4.65 6.97
C CYS A 160 -14.04 3.25 6.75
N LEU A 161 -14.27 2.85 5.50
CA LEU A 161 -14.82 1.53 5.18
C LEU A 161 -13.88 0.40 5.60
N VAL A 162 -12.56 0.59 5.45
CA VAL A 162 -11.57 -0.36 5.95
C VAL A 162 -11.57 -0.41 7.48
N ALA A 163 -11.66 0.74 8.16
CA ALA A 163 -11.76 0.79 9.61
C ALA A 163 -13.02 0.06 10.12
N ASP A 164 -14.17 0.29 9.50
CA ASP A 164 -15.43 -0.38 9.82
C ASP A 164 -15.31 -1.90 9.66
N ALA A 165 -14.75 -2.37 8.53
CA ALA A 165 -14.53 -3.80 8.27
C ALA A 165 -13.54 -4.47 9.25
N LEU A 166 -12.70 -3.68 9.91
CA LEU A 166 -11.75 -4.11 10.94
C LEU A 166 -12.28 -3.91 12.37
N GLY A 167 -13.44 -3.29 12.55
CA GLY A 167 -13.97 -2.94 13.87
C GLY A 167 -13.18 -1.83 14.59
N MET A 168 -12.38 -1.06 13.85
CA MET A 168 -11.58 0.04 14.39
C MET A 168 -12.42 1.29 14.56
N LYS A 169 -12.27 1.97 15.70
CA LYS A 169 -13.03 3.20 16.02
C LYS A 169 -12.29 4.50 15.69
N ARG A 170 -11.02 4.42 15.27
CA ARG A 170 -10.18 5.59 15.05
C ARG A 170 -9.39 5.47 13.76
N VAL A 171 -9.48 6.49 12.92
CA VAL A 171 -8.62 6.68 11.75
C VAL A 171 -7.76 7.91 11.97
N ILE A 172 -6.46 7.80 11.69
CA ILE A 172 -5.51 8.89 11.73
C ILE A 172 -5.11 9.21 10.29
N LEU A 173 -5.47 10.41 9.82
CA LEU A 173 -5.01 10.98 8.56
C LEU A 173 -4.06 12.14 8.86
N HIS A 174 -2.80 11.99 8.46
CA HIS A 174 -1.84 13.07 8.56
C HIS A 174 -2.12 14.14 7.48
N PRO A 175 -1.92 15.45 7.74
CA PRO A 175 -2.11 16.48 6.71
C PRO A 175 -1.27 16.25 5.45
N LEU A 176 -0.10 15.63 5.61
CA LEU A 176 0.80 15.22 4.53
C LEU A 176 0.57 13.79 4.02
N ALA A 177 -0.61 13.20 4.24
CA ALA A 177 -0.90 11.81 3.89
C ALA A 177 -0.50 11.43 2.46
N GLY A 178 -0.74 12.31 1.48
CA GLY A 178 -0.38 12.06 0.07
C GLY A 178 1.12 11.94 -0.19
N VAL A 179 1.97 12.55 0.67
CA VAL A 179 3.44 12.58 0.53
C VAL A 179 4.14 12.03 1.77
N LEU A 180 3.44 11.28 2.61
CA LEU A 180 3.92 10.88 3.94
C LEU A 180 5.20 10.04 3.87
N SER A 181 5.38 9.25 2.81
CA SER A 181 6.61 8.48 2.58
C SER A 181 7.82 9.39 2.35
N ALA A 182 7.67 10.45 1.55
CA ALA A 182 8.75 11.42 1.32
C ALA A 182 9.05 12.23 2.59
N TYR A 183 8.00 12.62 3.32
CA TYR A 183 8.15 13.27 4.62
C TYR A 183 8.90 12.37 5.62
N GLY A 184 8.53 11.09 5.72
CA GLY A 184 9.20 10.12 6.57
C GLY A 184 10.66 9.89 6.20
N MET A 185 11.00 9.89 4.91
CA MET A 185 12.40 9.86 4.46
C MET A 185 13.18 11.09 4.92
N GLY A 186 12.59 12.29 4.82
CA GLY A 186 13.25 13.53 5.24
C GLY A 186 13.48 13.66 6.74
N LEU A 187 12.69 12.94 7.56
CA LEU A 187 12.85 12.89 9.02
C LEU A 187 13.71 11.72 9.51
N ALA A 188 14.13 10.82 8.63
CA ALA A 188 14.80 9.60 9.04
C ALA A 188 16.21 9.91 9.55
N ASP A 189 16.56 9.37 10.72
CA ASP A 189 17.92 9.41 11.22
C ASP A 189 18.86 8.66 10.27
N ILE A 190 20.05 9.21 10.08
CA ILE A 190 21.11 8.53 9.33
C ILE A 190 21.73 7.47 10.23
N ARG A 191 21.67 6.22 9.79
CA ARG A 191 22.12 5.06 10.57
C ARG A 191 22.79 4.04 9.66
N ALA A 192 23.96 3.57 10.06
CA ALA A 192 24.58 2.38 9.48
C ALA A 192 24.27 1.16 10.36
N HIS A 193 24.08 0.00 9.73
CA HIS A 193 23.91 -1.28 10.42
C HIS A 193 24.94 -2.29 9.93
N ARG A 194 25.49 -3.06 10.87
CA ARG A 194 26.45 -4.14 10.62
C ARG A 194 26.04 -5.34 11.45
N GLU A 195 26.11 -6.50 10.82
CA GLU A 195 25.76 -7.78 11.43
C GLU A 195 26.80 -8.82 11.03
N GLN A 196 27.19 -9.67 11.98
CA GLN A 196 28.04 -10.83 11.73
C GLN A 196 27.56 -12.00 12.59
N SER A 197 27.36 -13.16 11.97
CA SER A 197 27.02 -14.39 12.68
C SER A 197 28.28 -15.08 13.19
N LEU A 198 28.30 -15.45 14.47
CA LEU A 198 29.36 -16.24 15.08
C LEU A 198 28.78 -17.59 15.54
N ASN A 199 29.46 -18.68 15.20
CA ASN A 199 29.08 -20.02 15.65
C ASN A 199 30.09 -20.49 16.71
N LEU A 200 29.84 -20.15 17.97
CA LEU A 200 30.74 -20.41 19.09
C LEU A 200 29.99 -21.14 20.22
N PRO A 201 30.64 -22.06 20.96
CA PRO A 201 30.09 -22.60 22.19
C PRO A 201 29.87 -21.50 23.24
N LEU A 202 28.82 -21.62 24.06
CA LEU A 202 28.59 -20.68 25.15
C LEU A 202 29.63 -20.89 26.27
N SER A 203 30.72 -20.14 26.23
CA SER A 203 31.83 -20.19 27.19
C SER A 203 32.35 -18.79 27.53
N GLY A 204 33.26 -18.69 28.50
CA GLY A 204 33.94 -17.42 28.82
C GLY A 204 34.71 -16.82 27.64
N ASP A 205 35.32 -17.66 26.81
CA ASP A 205 36.06 -17.23 25.62
C ASP A 205 35.15 -16.64 24.53
N ALA A 206 33.89 -17.07 24.50
CA ALA A 206 32.90 -16.52 23.56
C ALA A 206 32.62 -15.03 23.84
N VAL A 207 32.70 -14.60 25.10
CA VAL A 207 32.52 -13.18 25.47
C VAL A 207 33.62 -12.31 24.85
N ALA A 208 34.89 -12.73 24.98
CA ALA A 208 36.01 -12.00 24.39
C ALA A 208 35.92 -11.93 22.85
N ALA A 209 35.51 -13.03 22.20
CA ALA A 209 35.31 -13.05 20.76
C ALA A 209 34.12 -12.17 20.30
N LEU A 210 33.04 -12.10 21.10
CA LEU A 210 31.91 -11.21 20.87
C LEU A 210 32.32 -9.75 20.98
N ASP A 211 33.01 -9.36 22.04
CA ASP A 211 33.46 -7.98 22.26
C ASP A 211 34.34 -7.49 21.10
N GLN A 212 35.33 -8.29 20.69
CA GLN A 212 36.18 -7.97 19.54
C GLN A 212 35.39 -7.81 18.23
N THR A 213 34.35 -8.62 18.04
CA THR A 213 33.51 -8.56 16.83
C THR A 213 32.61 -7.32 16.88
N ILE A 214 32.02 -7.02 18.04
CA ILE A 214 31.19 -5.82 18.26
C ILE A 214 32.02 -4.56 18.00
N ASP A 215 33.24 -4.47 18.53
CA ASP A 215 34.12 -3.32 18.33
C ASP A 215 34.45 -3.09 16.85
N LYS A 216 34.75 -4.17 16.11
CA LYS A 216 35.00 -4.11 14.67
C LYS A 216 33.77 -3.63 13.89
N LEU A 217 32.60 -4.19 14.17
CA LEU A 217 31.35 -3.80 13.51
C LEU A 217 30.96 -2.35 13.85
N ALA A 218 31.18 -1.93 15.10
CA ALA A 218 30.92 -0.57 15.56
C ALA A 218 31.85 0.44 14.90
N ALA A 219 33.14 0.14 14.79
CA ALA A 219 34.11 0.97 14.07
C ALA A 219 33.70 1.14 12.60
N ALA A 220 33.39 0.05 11.91
CA ALA A 220 32.96 0.09 10.50
C ALA A 220 31.64 0.87 10.29
N ALA A 221 30.68 0.75 11.21
CA ALA A 221 29.43 1.51 11.14
C ALA A 221 29.66 3.02 11.39
N ARG A 222 30.53 3.38 12.34
CA ARG A 222 30.89 4.78 12.61
C ARG A 222 31.64 5.40 11.44
N GLU A 223 32.57 4.66 10.84
CA GLU A 223 33.34 5.11 9.68
C GLU A 223 32.41 5.37 8.48
N GLU A 224 31.45 4.47 8.20
CA GLU A 224 30.46 4.70 7.13
C GLU A 224 29.65 5.98 7.36
N VAL A 225 29.15 6.19 8.58
CA VAL A 225 28.35 7.40 8.88
C VAL A 225 29.22 8.66 8.80
N ALA A 226 30.45 8.62 9.33
CA ALA A 226 31.38 9.75 9.28
C ALA A 226 31.79 10.10 7.84
N ALA A 227 31.93 9.11 6.96
CA ALA A 227 32.30 9.30 5.55
C ALA A 227 31.17 9.88 4.67
N GLN A 228 29.95 10.03 5.19
CA GLN A 228 28.84 10.59 4.44
C GLN A 228 28.83 12.13 4.41
N ASP A 229 29.84 12.78 4.99
CA ASP A 229 30.00 14.26 5.02
C ASP A 229 28.76 15.01 5.56
N ILE A 230 28.10 14.43 6.56
CA ILE A 230 26.93 15.02 7.21
C ILE A 230 27.43 15.90 8.37
N ALA A 231 27.15 17.20 8.28
CA ALA A 231 27.51 18.22 9.27
C ALA A 231 26.77 18.06 10.61
#